data_AF-A0A367AB43-F1
#
_entry.id   AF-A0A367AB43-F1
#
_cell.length_a   1.000
_cell.length_b   1.000
_cell.length_c   1.000
_cell.angle_alpha   90.00
_cell.angle_beta   90.00
_cell.angle_gamma   90.00
#
_symmetry.space_group_name_H-M   'P 1'
#
loop_
_entity.id
_entity.type
_entity.pdbx_description
1 polymer ?
#
loop_
_entity_poly.entity_id
_entity_poly.type
_entity_poly.pdbx_seq_one_letter_code
_entity_poly.pdbx_strand_id
1 'polypeptide(L)'
;MSPSQPRPRAERRAGAQLVAGAGAELGCGEAPEVRVLPDGRLWLADVGAAVSAVELYRAARGVLAAGLDAMARVSGQSVEEVTFGWLVSLQMDDLLAALDQGTPEADAA
;
A
#
# COMPACT_ATOMS: atom_id res chain seq x y z
N MET A 1 3.72 25.22 12.71
CA MET A 1 3.72 24.73 11.31
C MET A 1 5.10 24.17 11.01
N SER A 2 5.27 22.86 11.09
CA SER A 2 6.53 22.24 10.62
C SER A 2 6.58 22.37 9.10
N PRO A 3 7.74 22.76 8.52
CA PRO A 3 7.86 22.83 7.07
C PRO A 3 7.67 21.42 6.52
N SER A 4 6.73 21.25 5.59
CA SER A 4 6.63 20.04 4.79
C SER A 4 7.98 19.83 4.11
N GLN A 5 8.83 18.96 4.66
CA GLN A 5 10.06 18.56 3.99
C GLN A 5 9.66 18.16 2.57
N PRO A 6 10.31 18.70 1.53
CA PRO A 6 9.98 18.33 0.17
C PRO A 6 10.22 16.82 0.05
N ARG A 7 9.15 16.02 0.03
CA ARG A 7 9.24 14.57 -0.19
C ARG A 7 10.19 14.36 -1.37
N PRO A 8 11.28 13.58 -1.21
CA PRO A 8 12.23 13.32 -2.28
C PRO A 8 11.49 13.01 -3.59
N ARG A 9 11.96 13.56 -4.72
CA ARG A 9 11.32 13.41 -6.03
C ARG A 9 11.02 11.94 -6.37
N ALA A 10 11.87 11.02 -5.92
CA ALA A 10 11.69 9.57 -6.04
C ALA A 10 10.43 9.06 -5.30
N GLU A 11 10.22 9.47 -4.04
CA GLU A 11 9.04 9.06 -3.26
C GLU A 11 7.74 9.54 -3.91
N ARG A 12 7.72 10.75 -4.48
CA ARG A 12 6.52 11.25 -5.20
C ARG A 12 6.21 10.44 -6.46
N ARG A 13 7.24 10.08 -7.23
CA ARG A 13 7.09 9.24 -8.43
C ARG A 13 6.62 7.84 -8.08
N ALA A 14 7.22 7.24 -7.05
CA ALA A 14 6.79 5.96 -6.52
C ALA A 14 5.32 6.01 -6.03
N GLY A 15 4.94 7.09 -5.34
CA GLY A 15 3.55 7.28 -4.88
C GLY A 15 2.54 7.35 -6.03
N ALA A 16 2.85 8.09 -7.11
CA ALA A 16 1.99 8.15 -8.29
C ALA A 16 1.83 6.78 -8.97
N GLN A 17 2.91 6.00 -9.03
CA GLN A 17 2.89 4.65 -9.60
C GLN A 17 2.07 3.69 -8.74
N LEU A 18 2.17 3.77 -7.41
CA LEU A 18 1.33 2.98 -6.50
C LEU A 18 -0.17 3.28 -6.68
N VAL A 19 -0.54 4.56 -6.82
CA VAL A 19 -1.95 4.94 -7.07
C VAL A 19 -2.43 4.45 -8.43
N ALA A 20 -1.61 4.59 -9.48
CA ALA A 20 -1.97 4.10 -10.82
C ALA A 20 -2.15 2.57 -10.83
N GLY A 21 -1.24 1.83 -10.19
CA GLY A 21 -1.35 0.37 -10.05
C GLY A 21 -2.60 -0.06 -9.28
N ALA A 22 -2.87 0.55 -8.12
CA ALA A 22 -4.08 0.28 -7.35
C ALA A 22 -5.36 0.63 -8.14
N GLY A 23 -5.33 1.71 -8.92
CA GLY A 23 -6.41 2.07 -9.83
C GLY A 23 -6.66 0.99 -10.88
N ALA A 24 -5.59 0.48 -11.51
CA ALA A 24 -5.68 -0.57 -12.52
C ALA A 24 -6.24 -1.89 -11.95
N GLU A 25 -5.86 -2.26 -10.72
CA GLU A 25 -6.43 -3.42 -10.00
C GLU A 25 -7.95 -3.28 -9.77
N LEU A 26 -8.44 -2.05 -9.66
CA LEU A 26 -9.86 -1.72 -9.54
C LEU A 26 -10.53 -1.47 -10.91
N GLY A 27 -9.85 -1.80 -12.01
CA GLY A 27 -10.35 -1.64 -13.39
C GLY A 27 -10.29 -0.21 -13.92
N CYS A 28 -9.51 0.67 -13.28
CA CYS A 28 -9.37 2.07 -13.67
C CYS A 28 -7.97 2.35 -14.26
N GLY A 29 -7.88 2.41 -15.58
CA GLY A 29 -6.63 2.66 -16.30
C GLY A 29 -5.77 1.40 -16.45
N GLU A 30 -4.52 1.58 -16.85
CA GLU A 30 -3.56 0.49 -17.09
C GLU A 30 -2.52 0.42 -15.97
N ALA A 31 -2.09 -0.79 -15.63
CA ALA A 31 -1.07 -0.99 -14.61
C ALA A 31 0.29 -0.48 -15.13
N PRO A 32 1.01 0.34 -14.34
CA PRO A 32 2.31 0.84 -14.76
C PRO A 32 3.34 -0.30 -14.83
N GLU A 33 4.24 -0.25 -15.83
CA GLU A 33 5.29 -1.25 -15.96
C GLU A 33 6.39 -1.03 -14.91
N VAL A 34 6.64 -2.06 -14.08
CA VAL A 34 7.69 -2.08 -13.06
C VAL A 34 8.66 -3.21 -13.31
N ARG A 35 9.96 -2.92 -13.27
CA ARG A 35 11.04 -3.90 -13.43
C ARG A 35 12.00 -3.89 -12.25
N VAL A 36 12.48 -5.06 -11.82
CA VAL A 36 13.55 -5.16 -10.82
C VAL A 36 14.90 -5.06 -11.53
N LEU A 37 15.77 -4.16 -11.07
CA LEU A 37 17.13 -3.99 -11.56
C LEU A 37 18.09 -4.96 -10.85
N PRO A 38 19.26 -5.28 -11.44
CA PRO A 38 20.25 -6.18 -10.82
C PRO A 38 20.76 -5.74 -9.44
N ASP A 39 20.69 -4.44 -9.14
CA ASP A 39 21.07 -3.86 -7.84
C ASP A 39 19.93 -3.85 -6.81
N GLY A 40 18.79 -4.48 -7.12
CA GLY A 40 17.63 -4.58 -6.25
C GLY A 40 16.73 -3.34 -6.23
N ARG A 41 17.04 -2.28 -6.98
CA ARG A 41 16.13 -1.15 -7.17
C ARG A 41 15.01 -1.50 -8.14
N LEU A 42 13.89 -0.77 -8.05
CA LEU A 42 12.78 -0.88 -8.99
C LEU A 42 12.87 0.21 -10.04
N TRP A 43 12.82 -0.16 -11.31
CA TRP A 43 12.62 0.74 -12.43
C TRP A 43 11.12 0.96 -12.68
N LEU A 44 10.69 2.21 -12.61
CA LEU A 44 9.33 2.64 -12.86
C LEU A 44 9.28 3.21 -14.30
N ALA A 45 8.71 2.47 -15.25
CA ALA A 45 8.86 2.77 -16.67
C ALA A 45 8.26 4.11 -17.07
N ASP A 46 7.05 4.42 -16.60
CA ASP A 46 6.31 5.63 -17.00
C ASP A 46 6.99 6.93 -16.55
N VAL A 47 7.80 6.85 -15.49
CA VAL A 47 8.53 7.99 -14.92
C VAL A 47 10.02 7.94 -15.24
N GLY A 48 10.48 6.90 -15.93
CA GLY A 48 11.86 6.71 -16.38
C GLY A 48 12.88 6.82 -15.24
N ALA A 49 12.59 6.19 -14.09
CA ALA A 49 13.42 6.35 -12.90
C ALA A 49 13.56 5.06 -12.08
N ALA A 50 14.75 4.86 -11.51
CA ALA A 50 15.00 3.84 -10.50
C ALA A 50 14.68 4.36 -9.10
N VAL A 51 14.02 3.56 -8.28
CA VAL A 51 13.70 3.82 -6.87
C VAL A 51 14.14 2.67 -5.99
N SER A 52 14.61 2.98 -4.79
CA SER A 52 14.95 1.97 -3.77
C SER A 52 13.70 1.45 -3.06
N ALA A 53 13.83 0.28 -2.41
CA ALA A 53 12.78 -0.27 -1.55
C ALA A 53 12.39 0.68 -0.40
N VAL A 54 13.36 1.42 0.15
CA VAL A 54 13.11 2.41 1.22
C VAL A 54 12.27 3.58 0.71
N GLU A 55 12.59 4.10 -0.48
CA GLU A 55 11.79 5.18 -1.10
C GLU A 55 10.38 4.69 -1.44
N LEU A 56 10.24 3.47 -1.94
CA LEU A 56 8.93 2.86 -2.20
C LEU A 56 8.11 2.71 -0.91
N TYR A 57 8.72 2.17 0.16
CA TYR A 57 8.04 1.99 1.44
C TYR A 57 7.57 3.33 2.04
N ARG A 58 8.40 4.37 1.98
CA ARG A 58 8.02 5.72 2.41
C ARG A 58 6.90 6.30 1.55
N ALA A 59 6.96 6.10 0.23
CA ALA A 59 5.91 6.53 -0.68
C ALA A 59 4.57 5.83 -0.37
N ALA A 60 4.59 4.51 -0.20
CA ALA A 60 3.41 3.71 0.14
C ALA A 60 2.75 4.19 1.44
N ARG A 61 3.55 4.41 2.50
CA ARG A 61 3.04 4.99 3.75
C ARG A 61 2.43 6.37 3.54
N GLY A 62 3.06 7.20 2.72
CA GLY A 62 2.57 8.54 2.40
C GLY A 62 1.24 8.53 1.63
N VAL A 63 1.07 7.57 0.70
CA VAL A 63 -0.18 7.36 -0.05
C VAL A 63 -1.28 6.83 0.88
N LEU A 64 -0.98 5.80 1.68
CA LEU A 64 -1.94 5.22 2.61
C LEU A 64 -2.41 6.25 3.65
N ALA A 65 -1.50 7.05 4.21
CA ALA A 65 -1.85 8.13 5.13
C ALA A 65 -2.80 9.16 4.50
N ALA A 66 -2.59 9.50 3.22
CA ALA A 66 -3.48 10.39 2.49
C ALA A 66 -4.86 9.76 2.25
N GLY A 67 -4.91 8.45 1.96
CA GLY A 67 -6.16 7.70 1.84
C GLY A 67 -6.95 7.64 3.15
N LEU A 68 -6.29 7.35 4.27
CA LEU A 68 -6.90 7.35 5.62
C LEU A 68 -7.49 8.73 5.97
N ASP A 69 -6.74 9.80 5.74
CA ASP A 69 -7.21 11.18 5.93
C ASP A 69 -8.40 11.53 5.02
N ALA A 70 -8.38 11.12 3.75
CA ALA A 70 -9.50 11.33 2.84
C ALA A 70 -10.77 10.58 3.28
N MET A 71 -10.63 9.32 3.68
CA MET A 71 -11.75 8.52 4.18
C MET A 71 -12.36 9.12 5.44
N ALA A 72 -11.53 9.52 6.41
CA ALA A 72 -11.99 10.19 7.64
C ALA A 72 -12.83 11.44 7.32
N ARG A 73 -12.39 12.25 6.35
CA ARG A 73 -13.15 13.43 5.92
C ARG A 73 -14.49 13.08 5.27
N VAL A 74 -14.54 12.04 4.45
CA VAL A 74 -15.76 11.63 3.73
C VAL A 74 -16.75 10.93 4.67
N SER A 75 -16.27 10.11 5.61
CA SER A 75 -17.12 9.41 6.58
C SER A 75 -17.53 10.29 7.77
N GLY A 76 -16.87 11.42 7.97
CA GLY A 76 -17.07 12.28 9.14
C GLY A 76 -16.48 11.70 10.44
N GLN A 77 -15.71 10.62 10.35
CA GLN A 77 -15.03 9.99 11.49
C GLN A 77 -13.65 10.62 11.72
N SER A 78 -13.06 10.36 12.88
CA SER A 78 -11.66 10.68 13.12
C SER A 78 -10.73 9.75 12.34
N VAL A 79 -9.52 10.21 12.03
CA VAL A 79 -8.49 9.37 11.41
C VAL A 79 -8.14 8.17 12.30
N GLU A 80 -8.19 8.34 13.62
CA GLU A 80 -7.96 7.27 14.59
C GLU A 80 -8.99 6.16 14.46
N GLU A 81 -10.29 6.50 14.41
CA GLU A 81 -11.37 5.52 14.26
C GLU A 81 -11.28 4.75 12.94
N VAL A 82 -11.03 5.46 11.83
CA VAL A 82 -10.86 4.81 10.51
C VAL A 82 -9.65 3.88 10.51
N THR A 83 -8.53 4.34 11.07
CA THR A 83 -7.29 3.55 11.15
C THR A 83 -7.51 2.31 12.02
N PHE A 84 -8.14 2.46 13.18
CA PHE A 84 -8.42 1.36 14.09
C PHE A 84 -9.34 0.32 13.46
N GLY A 85 -10.41 0.77 12.78
CA GLY A 85 -11.31 -0.14 12.06
C GLY A 85 -10.59 -0.99 11.01
N TRP A 86 -9.68 -0.38 10.24
CA TRP A 86 -8.84 -1.11 9.27
C TRP A 86 -7.89 -2.11 9.93
N LEU A 87 -7.23 -1.71 11.03
CA LEU A 87 -6.32 -2.60 11.77
C LEU A 87 -7.05 -3.83 12.33
N VAL A 88 -8.25 -3.63 12.89
CA VAL A 88 -9.07 -4.75 13.37
C VAL A 88 -9.45 -5.68 12.23
N SER A 89 -9.84 -5.15 11.06
CA SER A 89 -10.17 -5.98 9.89
C SER A 89 -8.99 -6.86 9.48
N LEU A 90 -7.79 -6.28 9.34
CA LEU A 90 -6.59 -7.03 8.94
C LEU A 90 -6.23 -8.13 9.95
N GLN A 91 -6.34 -7.86 11.24
CA GLN A 91 -6.11 -8.86 12.29
C GLN A 91 -7.13 -10.00 12.25
N MET A 92 -8.39 -9.68 11.92
CA MET A 92 -9.43 -10.69 11.77
C MET A 92 -9.23 -11.53 10.51
N ASP A 93 -8.80 -10.94 9.40
CA ASP A 93 -8.46 -11.67 8.18
C ASP A 93 -7.31 -12.66 8.42
N ASP A 94 -6.26 -12.24 9.15
CA ASP A 94 -5.16 -13.11 9.56
C ASP A 94 -5.63 -14.27 10.46
N LEU A 95 -6.54 -13.98 11.41
CA LEU A 95 -7.13 -15.00 12.28
C LEU A 95 -7.96 -16.02 11.49
N LEU A 96 -8.80 -15.56 10.56
CA LEU A 96 -9.62 -16.43 9.73
C LEU A 96 -8.75 -17.31 8.82
N ALA A 97 -7.72 -16.73 8.19
CA ALA A 97 -6.77 -17.48 7.38
C ALA A 97 -6.04 -18.57 8.19
N ALA A 98 -5.71 -18.30 9.46
CA ALA A 98 -5.10 -19.29 10.35
C ALA A 98 -6.07 -20.42 10.74
N LEU A 99 -7.37 -20.13 10.90
CA LEU A 99 -8.39 -21.15 11.20
C LEU A 99 -8.69 -22.06 10.00
N ASP A 100 -8.69 -21.51 8.78
CA ASP A 100 -8.86 -22.30 7.56
C ASP A 100 -7.71 -23.31 7.36
N GLN A 101 -6.49 -22.94 7.79
CA GLN A 101 -5.34 -23.85 7.80
C GLN A 101 -5.37 -24.87 8.95
N GLY A 102 -6.33 -24.74 9.87
CA GLY A 102 -6.48 -25.54 11.09
C GLY A 102 -7.58 -26.60 11.04
N THR A 103 -8.04 -27.06 9.87
CA THR A 103 -8.80 -28.31 9.78
C THR A 103 -7.79 -29.47 9.76
N PRO A 104 -7.52 -30.17 10.88
CA PRO A 104 -6.74 -31.40 10.81
C PRO A 104 -7.48 -32.36 9.89
N GLU A 105 -6.76 -32.85 8.88
CA GLU A 105 -7.09 -34.10 8.21
C GLU A 105 -7.37 -35.11 9.34
N ALA A 106 -8.63 -35.51 9.49
CA ALA A 106 -9.01 -36.48 10.50
C ALA A 106 -8.20 -37.73 10.22
N ASP A 107 -7.16 -37.95 11.03
CA ASP A 107 -6.27 -39.09 10.93
C ASP A 107 -7.15 -40.33 11.05
N ALA A 108 -7.43 -40.93 9.89
CA ALA A 108 -8.12 -42.19 9.79
C ALA A 108 -7.10 -43.26 10.18
N ALA A 109 -7.11 -43.66 11.45
CA ALA A 109 -6.43 -44.85 11.95
C ALA A 109 -7.30 -45.57 12.99
#